data_AF-A0A520B9U7-F1
#
_entry.id   AF-A0A520B9U7-F1
#
_cell.length_a   1.000
_cell.length_b   1.000
_cell.length_c   1.000
_cell.angle_alpha   90.00
_cell.angle_beta   90.00
_cell.angle_gamma   90.00
#
_symmetry.space_group_name_H-M   'P 1'
#
loop_
_entity.id
_entity.type
_entity.pdbx_description
1 polymer ?
#
loop_
_entity_poly.entity_id
_entity_poly.type
_entity_poly.pdbx_seq_one_letter_code
_entity_poly.pdbx_strand_id
1 'polypeptide(L)'
;SRVTDVMNRVSDAPGANDDGSGVAGVIEAARIMSKYKFSATVIFVAVSGEEQSLLGSGFMAAKAKKEAWNIEAMLNNDMIGSNNASETQIIDNTKLRVFSEGLPAFELDKNAKNIRQFGLENDGKSRQLARYVKEIGERYVDQLEVKLIYRNDRFLRGGDHTPFVENGFTAVRITEMNENFEHQHQDLRTDKGVKYGDLIEFMDFEYLRKNTAVNIAVLANLAKAPSMPTEVKVDVKNLSNSTFLYWKAPVNGTTKGYYILMRETSSPVWQKKFFTTATELRLPYSKDNYLFAVQSIGNEDNESLPVVPAVGR
;
A
#
# COMPACT_ATOMS: atom_id res chain seq x y z
N SER A 1 10.81 16.62 -6.29
CA SER A 1 12.05 17.41 -6.17
C SER A 1 11.88 18.90 -6.24
N ARG A 2 12.75 19.54 -5.47
CA ARG A 2 12.97 20.97 -5.35
C ARG A 2 14.32 21.19 -4.67
N VAL A 3 14.81 22.43 -4.72
CA VAL A 3 15.88 22.89 -3.83
C VAL A 3 15.30 23.33 -2.47
N THR A 4 16.15 23.89 -1.60
CA THR A 4 15.78 24.29 -0.23
C THR A 4 14.55 25.20 -0.20
N ASP A 5 14.54 26.23 -1.06
CA ASP A 5 13.37 27.09 -1.26
C ASP A 5 12.36 26.43 -2.21
N VAL A 6 11.18 26.09 -1.69
CA VAL A 6 10.05 25.50 -2.43
C VAL A 6 9.61 26.35 -3.61
N MET A 7 9.76 27.68 -3.52
CA MET A 7 9.32 28.61 -4.57
C MET A 7 10.39 28.89 -5.61
N ASN A 8 11.60 28.34 -5.43
CA ASN A 8 12.69 28.52 -6.37
C ASN A 8 12.51 27.62 -7.60
N ARG A 9 12.19 28.27 -8.72
CA ARG A 9 11.96 27.65 -10.04
C ARG A 9 13.17 27.72 -10.98
N VAL A 10 14.30 28.27 -10.53
CA VAL A 10 15.46 28.59 -11.38
C VAL A 10 16.64 27.67 -11.09
N SER A 11 16.84 27.30 -9.82
CA SER A 11 17.93 26.40 -9.44
C SER A 11 17.71 24.98 -9.95
N ASP A 12 18.81 24.30 -10.28
CA ASP A 12 18.78 22.89 -10.63
C ASP A 12 18.34 22.05 -9.42
N ALA A 13 17.27 21.28 -9.61
CA ALA A 13 16.77 20.28 -8.65
C ALA A 13 16.71 18.92 -9.35
N PRO A 14 17.83 18.18 -9.45
CA PRO A 14 17.90 16.96 -10.28
C PRO A 14 16.94 15.87 -9.82
N GLY A 15 16.74 15.72 -8.50
CA GLY A 15 15.68 14.88 -7.96
C GLY A 15 15.80 13.41 -8.29
N ALA A 16 17.02 12.88 -8.25
CA ALA A 16 17.27 11.50 -8.67
C ALA A 16 16.46 10.49 -7.83
N ASN A 17 16.39 10.68 -6.53
CA ASN A 17 15.62 9.85 -5.61
C ASN A 17 14.22 10.39 -5.33
N ASP A 18 14.08 11.71 -5.08
CA ASP A 18 12.84 12.45 -4.80
C ASP A 18 12.47 13.33 -6.01
N ASP A 19 11.68 12.89 -6.99
CA ASP A 19 11.11 11.54 -7.09
C ASP A 19 11.38 10.90 -8.46
N GLY A 20 12.58 11.13 -9.00
CA GLY A 20 13.06 10.44 -10.20
C GLY A 20 13.04 8.92 -10.06
N SER A 21 13.26 8.41 -8.84
CA SER A 21 13.22 6.98 -8.52
C SER A 21 11.81 6.40 -8.67
N GLY A 22 10.78 7.05 -8.10
CA GLY A 22 9.39 6.65 -8.24
C GLY A 22 8.93 6.68 -9.69
N VAL A 23 9.25 7.76 -10.43
CA VAL A 23 8.93 7.89 -11.85
C VAL A 23 9.60 6.81 -12.70
N ALA A 24 10.89 6.54 -12.47
CA ALA A 24 11.60 5.46 -13.17
C ALA A 24 10.97 4.10 -12.89
N GLY A 25 10.60 3.82 -11.64
CA GLY A 25 9.89 2.60 -11.25
C GLY A 25 8.52 2.45 -11.94
N VAL A 26 7.75 3.53 -12.04
CA VAL A 26 6.44 3.56 -12.73
C VAL A 26 6.60 3.30 -14.24
N ILE A 27 7.59 3.91 -14.89
CA ILE A 27 7.87 3.69 -16.33
C ILE A 27 8.29 2.23 -16.57
N GLU A 28 9.15 1.67 -15.72
CA GLU A 28 9.60 0.29 -15.87
C GLU A 28 8.47 -0.71 -15.61
N ALA A 29 7.62 -0.44 -14.62
CA ALA A 29 6.41 -1.22 -14.38
C ALA A 29 5.49 -1.20 -15.61
N ALA A 30 5.25 -0.02 -16.22
CA ALA A 30 4.48 0.09 -17.45
C ALA A 30 5.10 -0.72 -18.60
N ARG A 31 6.43 -0.63 -18.78
CA ARG A 31 7.16 -1.37 -19.83
C ARG A 31 7.00 -2.88 -19.66
N ILE A 32 7.15 -3.41 -18.44
CA ILE A 32 7.01 -4.85 -18.17
C ILE A 32 5.55 -5.28 -18.30
N MET A 33 4.64 -4.59 -17.64
CA MET A 33 3.23 -4.97 -17.55
C MET A 33 2.50 -4.82 -18.90
N SER A 34 2.91 -3.91 -19.78
CA SER A 34 2.33 -3.74 -21.13
C SER A 34 2.37 -5.01 -22.00
N LYS A 35 3.23 -5.97 -21.66
CA LYS A 35 3.34 -7.27 -22.36
C LYS A 35 2.27 -8.27 -21.95
N TYR A 36 1.46 -7.93 -20.96
CA TYR A 36 0.44 -8.80 -20.37
C TYR A 36 -0.95 -8.19 -20.50
N LYS A 37 -1.96 -9.04 -20.37
CA LYS A 37 -3.36 -8.61 -20.26
C LYS A 37 -3.81 -8.80 -18.82
N PHE A 38 -4.56 -7.82 -18.32
CA PHE A 38 -5.09 -7.81 -16.97
C PHE A 38 -6.60 -7.69 -17.00
N SER A 39 -7.24 -8.23 -15.97
CA SER A 39 -8.69 -8.14 -15.78
C SER A 39 -9.10 -6.75 -15.26
N ALA A 40 -8.23 -6.12 -14.47
CA ALA A 40 -8.41 -4.76 -13.98
C ALA A 40 -7.64 -3.74 -14.83
N THR A 41 -8.14 -2.49 -14.83
CA THR A 41 -7.41 -1.35 -15.38
C THR A 41 -6.26 -0.97 -14.45
N VAL A 42 -5.04 -0.92 -14.99
CA VAL A 42 -3.86 -0.40 -14.29
C VAL A 42 -3.53 0.98 -14.85
N ILE A 43 -3.44 1.97 -13.97
CA ILE A 43 -3.10 3.34 -14.34
C ILE A 43 -1.70 3.66 -13.80
N PHE A 44 -0.77 3.95 -14.70
CA PHE A 44 0.57 4.44 -14.38
C PHE A 44 0.57 5.96 -14.42
N VAL A 45 0.97 6.61 -13.34
CA VAL A 45 0.85 8.07 -13.19
C VAL A 45 2.15 8.64 -12.63
N ALA A 46 2.64 9.70 -13.27
CA ALA A 46 3.58 10.64 -12.68
C ALA A 46 2.80 11.93 -12.40
N VAL A 47 2.67 12.29 -11.12
CA VAL A 47 1.91 13.47 -10.71
C VAL A 47 2.79 14.72 -10.76
N SER A 48 2.17 15.86 -11.05
CA SER A 48 2.81 17.17 -10.99
C SER A 48 2.46 17.89 -9.69
N GLY A 49 3.40 18.66 -9.14
CA GLY A 49 3.12 19.58 -8.05
C GLY A 49 2.90 18.94 -6.67
N GLU A 50 3.52 17.77 -6.42
CA GLU A 50 3.61 17.15 -5.09
C GLU A 50 4.20 18.17 -4.08
N GLU A 51 5.34 18.75 -4.45
CA GLU A 51 6.12 19.70 -3.65
C GLU A 51 5.41 21.04 -3.39
N GLN A 52 4.30 21.29 -4.09
CA GLN A 52 3.43 22.47 -3.89
C GLN A 52 2.14 22.12 -3.15
N SER A 53 2.22 21.15 -2.23
CA SER A 53 1.08 20.61 -1.46
C SER A 53 0.16 19.69 -2.28
N LEU A 54 0.73 18.68 -2.94
CA LEU A 54 0.00 17.55 -3.51
C LEU A 54 -1.04 17.94 -4.58
N LEU A 55 -0.75 18.95 -5.41
CA LEU A 55 -1.72 19.52 -6.34
C LEU A 55 -2.25 18.50 -7.35
N GLY A 56 -1.35 17.72 -7.97
CA GLY A 56 -1.69 16.74 -8.99
C GLY A 56 -2.50 15.57 -8.44
N SER A 57 -2.04 14.95 -7.34
CA SER A 57 -2.76 13.86 -6.68
C SER A 57 -4.06 14.32 -6.05
N GLY A 58 -4.10 15.52 -5.47
CA GLY A 58 -5.32 16.15 -4.96
C GLY A 58 -6.39 16.32 -6.03
N PHE A 59 -6.02 16.85 -7.20
CA PHE A 59 -6.92 16.95 -8.34
C PHE A 59 -7.42 15.57 -8.80
N MET A 60 -6.50 14.59 -8.94
CA MET A 60 -6.85 13.26 -9.41
C MET A 60 -7.78 12.53 -8.42
N ALA A 61 -7.52 12.61 -7.11
CA ALA A 61 -8.37 12.00 -6.08
C ALA A 61 -9.77 12.63 -6.06
N ALA A 62 -9.86 13.96 -6.14
CA ALA A 62 -11.13 14.66 -6.21
C ALA A 62 -11.93 14.28 -7.47
N LYS A 63 -11.26 14.18 -8.62
CA LYS A 63 -11.85 13.73 -9.88
C LYS A 63 -12.35 12.29 -9.77
N ALA A 64 -11.51 11.38 -9.29
CA ALA A 64 -11.85 9.97 -9.12
C ALA A 64 -13.09 9.79 -8.24
N LYS A 65 -13.20 10.56 -7.15
CA LYS A 65 -14.38 10.55 -6.27
C LYS A 65 -15.63 11.08 -6.97
N LYS A 66 -15.51 12.22 -7.66
CA LYS A 66 -16.62 12.83 -8.41
C LYS A 66 -17.15 11.92 -9.51
N GLU A 67 -16.26 11.19 -10.19
CA GLU A 67 -16.57 10.27 -11.28
C GLU A 67 -16.83 8.83 -10.80
N ALA A 68 -16.87 8.60 -9.48
CA ALA A 68 -17.12 7.31 -8.86
C ALA A 68 -16.20 6.17 -9.37
N TRP A 69 -14.91 6.46 -9.54
CA TRP A 69 -13.93 5.45 -9.93
C TRP A 69 -13.85 4.35 -8.88
N ASN A 70 -13.88 3.09 -9.33
CA ASN A 70 -13.63 1.93 -8.47
C ASN A 70 -12.12 1.67 -8.35
N ILE A 71 -11.45 2.36 -7.43
CA ILE A 71 -10.02 2.19 -7.16
C ILE A 71 -9.83 1.16 -6.03
N GLU A 72 -9.28 0.00 -6.36
CA GLU A 72 -8.99 -1.04 -5.35
C GLU A 72 -7.74 -0.73 -4.53
N ALA A 73 -6.71 -0.17 -5.18
CA ALA A 73 -5.43 0.16 -4.56
C ALA A 73 -4.73 1.31 -5.29
N MET A 74 -4.10 2.19 -4.51
CA MET A 74 -3.14 3.18 -4.98
C MET A 74 -1.81 2.94 -4.25
N LEU A 75 -0.74 2.71 -5.01
CA LEU A 75 0.63 2.56 -4.49
C LEU A 75 1.40 3.84 -4.80
N ASN A 76 1.66 4.65 -3.76
CA ASN A 76 2.50 5.83 -3.89
C ASN A 76 3.96 5.43 -3.74
N ASN A 77 4.77 5.65 -4.76
CA ASN A 77 6.20 5.40 -4.75
C ASN A 77 6.90 6.73 -4.64
N ASP A 78 7.57 6.98 -3.52
CA ASP A 78 8.23 8.26 -3.28
C ASP A 78 9.50 8.03 -2.47
N MET A 79 10.64 8.30 -3.12
CA MET A 79 11.99 7.96 -2.66
C MET A 79 12.15 6.47 -2.41
N ILE A 80 12.37 5.72 -3.49
CA ILE A 80 12.52 4.26 -3.47
C ILE A 80 13.88 3.79 -3.98
N GLY A 81 14.88 4.68 -4.00
CA GLY A 81 16.16 4.46 -4.68
C GLY A 81 17.42 4.67 -3.84
N SER A 82 17.36 5.22 -2.62
CA SER A 82 18.53 5.35 -1.74
C SER A 82 18.50 4.32 -0.60
N ASN A 83 19.66 3.76 -0.26
CA ASN A 83 19.82 2.77 0.80
C ASN A 83 20.55 3.31 2.04
N ASN A 84 20.97 4.58 2.01
CA ASN A 84 21.88 5.18 2.99
C ASN A 84 21.14 6.24 3.82
N ALA A 85 21.53 6.36 5.08
CA ALA A 85 21.04 7.34 6.04
C ALA A 85 22.10 8.40 6.37
N SER A 86 21.69 9.68 6.40
CA SER A 86 22.49 10.71 7.06
C SER A 86 22.47 10.48 8.59
N GLU A 87 23.47 11.03 9.29
CA GLU A 87 23.64 10.99 10.75
C GLU A 87 23.91 9.61 11.36
N THR A 88 23.08 8.61 11.05
CA THR A 88 23.18 7.24 11.59
C THR A 88 24.13 6.33 10.80
N GLN A 89 24.49 6.71 9.57
CA GLN A 89 25.41 5.97 8.68
C GLN A 89 24.96 4.53 8.37
N ILE A 90 23.67 4.23 8.56
CA ILE A 90 23.09 2.93 8.22
C ILE A 90 22.97 2.82 6.71
N ILE A 91 23.52 1.75 6.15
CA ILE A 91 23.39 1.39 4.74
C ILE A 91 22.68 0.04 4.68
N ASP A 92 21.44 0.01 4.17
CA ASP A 92 20.62 -1.19 4.12
C ASP A 92 19.65 -1.14 2.94
N ASN A 93 19.86 -2.03 1.97
CA ASN A 93 18.96 -2.19 0.83
C ASN A 93 18.03 -3.41 0.96
N THR A 94 17.94 -4.01 2.14
CA THR A 94 17.16 -5.22 2.41
C THR A 94 15.83 -4.94 3.10
N LYS A 95 15.49 -3.68 3.36
CA LYS A 95 14.24 -3.30 4.03
C LYS A 95 13.51 -2.21 3.26
N LEU A 96 12.20 -2.37 3.07
CA LEU A 96 11.32 -1.40 2.40
C LEU A 96 10.20 -0.99 3.36
N ARG A 97 9.84 0.30 3.46
CA ARG A 97 8.73 0.74 4.32
C ARG A 97 7.44 0.87 3.53
N VAL A 98 6.35 0.41 4.14
CA VAL A 98 4.99 0.65 3.66
C VAL A 98 4.18 1.34 4.74
N PHE A 99 3.89 2.61 4.51
CA PHE A 99 3.06 3.44 5.37
C PHE A 99 1.58 3.25 5.01
N SER A 100 0.73 3.27 6.03
CA SER A 100 -0.72 3.16 5.89
C SER A 100 -1.42 3.86 7.04
N GLU A 101 -2.54 4.52 6.78
CA GLU A 101 -3.41 5.01 7.85
C GLU A 101 -3.98 3.83 8.68
N GLY A 102 -4.21 4.07 9.97
CA GLY A 102 -4.89 3.10 10.84
C GLY A 102 -6.38 3.38 10.88
N LEU A 103 -6.74 4.50 11.50
CA LEU A 103 -8.09 5.06 11.46
C LEU A 103 -8.30 5.76 10.12
N PRO A 104 -9.42 5.54 9.42
CA PRO A 104 -9.68 6.16 8.14
C PRO A 104 -9.87 7.67 8.31
N ALA A 105 -9.16 8.48 7.53
CA ALA A 105 -9.41 9.93 7.47
C ALA A 105 -10.83 10.22 6.95
N PHE A 106 -11.27 9.46 5.95
CA PHE A 106 -12.60 9.59 5.37
C PHE A 106 -13.69 9.01 6.29
N GLU A 107 -14.66 9.85 6.66
CA GLU A 107 -15.81 9.48 7.47
C GLU A 107 -15.47 8.82 8.82
N LEU A 108 -14.37 9.25 9.46
CA LEU A 108 -13.93 8.69 10.75
C LEU A 108 -15.06 8.68 11.78
N ASP A 109 -15.76 9.79 11.97
CA ASP A 109 -16.81 9.92 13.00
C ASP A 109 -17.95 8.92 12.81
N LYS A 110 -18.29 8.60 11.55
CA LYS A 110 -19.31 7.60 11.22
C LYS A 110 -18.85 6.18 11.59
N ASN A 111 -17.55 5.90 11.44
CA ASN A 111 -16.96 4.58 11.63
C ASN A 111 -16.42 4.35 13.05
N ALA A 112 -16.12 5.41 13.81
CA ALA A 112 -15.39 5.37 15.07
C ALA A 112 -16.05 4.46 16.13
N LYS A 113 -17.39 4.49 16.22
CA LYS A 113 -18.14 3.62 17.15
C LYS A 113 -17.90 2.14 16.84
N ASN A 114 -17.97 1.76 15.56
CA ASN A 114 -17.78 0.38 15.13
C ASN A 114 -16.33 -0.07 15.33
N ILE A 115 -15.37 0.80 15.01
CA ILE A 115 -13.94 0.53 15.20
C ILE A 115 -13.64 0.25 16.68
N ARG A 116 -14.08 1.13 17.59
CA ARG A 116 -13.87 0.96 19.03
C ARG A 116 -14.57 -0.27 19.61
N GLN A 117 -15.76 -0.59 19.09
CA GLN A 117 -16.53 -1.74 19.59
C GLN A 117 -15.85 -3.07 19.28
N PHE A 118 -15.13 -3.17 18.14
CA PHE A 118 -14.57 -4.42 17.64
C PHE A 118 -13.03 -4.44 17.57
N GLY A 119 -12.35 -3.39 18.02
CA GLY A 119 -10.88 -3.31 18.02
C GLY A 119 -10.27 -3.31 16.62
N LEU A 120 -10.89 -2.58 15.67
CA LEU A 120 -10.52 -2.58 14.25
C LEU A 120 -9.56 -1.44 13.85
N GLU A 121 -8.84 -0.85 14.81
CA GLU A 121 -7.94 0.31 14.58
C GLU A 121 -6.82 0.00 13.58
N ASN A 122 -6.50 -1.28 13.38
CA ASN A 122 -5.48 -1.75 12.45
C ASN A 122 -6.06 -2.55 11.28
N ASP A 123 -7.36 -2.45 11.01
CA ASP A 123 -8.05 -3.30 10.03
C ASP A 123 -8.72 -2.55 8.89
N GLY A 124 -8.49 -1.24 8.80
CA GLY A 124 -8.90 -0.40 7.67
C GLY A 124 -8.30 -0.85 6.33
N LYS A 125 -8.88 -0.36 5.23
CA LYS A 125 -8.51 -0.77 3.86
C LYS A 125 -7.01 -0.59 3.58
N SER A 126 -6.43 0.54 3.97
CA SER A 126 -5.01 0.86 3.76
C SER A 126 -4.09 -0.09 4.55
N ARG A 127 -4.50 -0.55 5.75
CA ARG A 127 -3.80 -1.59 6.50
C ARG A 127 -3.83 -2.95 5.80
N GLN A 128 -4.98 -3.29 5.21
CA GLN A 128 -5.10 -4.52 4.42
C GLN A 128 -4.22 -4.47 3.17
N LEU A 129 -4.18 -3.34 2.47
CA LEU A 129 -3.27 -3.14 1.34
C LEU A 129 -1.81 -3.22 1.77
N ALA A 130 -1.41 -2.63 2.90
CA ALA A 130 -0.03 -2.72 3.38
C ALA A 130 0.38 -4.17 3.72
N ARG A 131 -0.49 -4.95 4.38
CA ARG A 131 -0.26 -6.38 4.61
C ARG A 131 -0.14 -7.17 3.32
N TYR A 132 -0.95 -6.82 2.33
CA TYR A 132 -0.91 -7.44 1.01
C TYR A 132 0.41 -7.12 0.29
N VAL A 133 0.89 -5.87 0.35
CA VAL A 133 2.21 -5.48 -0.19
C VAL A 133 3.31 -6.29 0.48
N LYS A 134 3.24 -6.47 1.81
CA LYS A 134 4.21 -7.31 2.53
C LYS A 134 4.18 -8.75 2.04
N GLU A 135 3.01 -9.38 2.04
CA GLU A 135 2.89 -10.79 1.68
C GLU A 135 3.33 -11.04 0.23
N ILE A 136 2.83 -10.25 -0.72
CA ILE A 136 3.13 -10.44 -2.15
C ILE A 136 4.56 -9.99 -2.48
N GLY A 137 5.01 -8.87 -1.90
CA GLY A 137 6.38 -8.38 -2.09
C GLY A 137 7.41 -9.41 -1.64
N GLU A 138 7.27 -9.94 -0.43
CA GLU A 138 8.20 -10.94 0.13
C GLU A 138 8.07 -12.32 -0.52
N ARG A 139 6.93 -12.62 -1.17
CA ARG A 139 6.75 -13.87 -1.94
C ARG A 139 7.55 -13.87 -3.24
N TYR A 140 7.70 -12.72 -3.89
CA TYR A 140 8.26 -12.62 -5.25
C TYR A 140 9.60 -11.88 -5.35
N VAL A 141 10.00 -11.16 -4.30
CA VAL A 141 11.25 -10.40 -4.28
C VAL A 141 12.15 -10.92 -3.16
N ASP A 142 13.19 -11.64 -3.57
CA ASP A 142 14.17 -12.19 -2.64
C ASP A 142 14.96 -11.09 -1.92
N GLN A 143 15.40 -11.40 -0.70
CA GLN A 143 16.30 -10.57 0.11
C GLN A 143 15.79 -9.14 0.33
N LEU A 144 14.47 -9.01 0.45
CA LEU A 144 13.80 -7.76 0.79
C LEU A 144 12.71 -8.04 1.82
N GLU A 145 12.80 -7.36 2.96
CA GLU A 145 11.79 -7.37 4.01
C GLU A 145 10.92 -6.11 3.89
N VAL A 146 9.61 -6.29 3.79
CA VAL A 146 8.64 -5.21 3.83
C VAL A 146 8.24 -4.93 5.28
N LYS A 147 8.60 -3.74 5.75
CA LYS A 147 8.26 -3.19 7.06
C LYS A 147 6.94 -2.44 7.00
N LEU A 148 5.96 -2.91 7.77
CA LEU A 148 4.69 -2.22 7.95
C LEU A 148 4.87 -1.05 8.93
N ILE A 149 4.60 0.17 8.47
CA ILE A 149 4.69 1.35 9.32
C ILE A 149 3.28 1.84 9.65
N TYR A 150 2.93 1.78 10.93
CA TYR A 150 1.58 2.06 11.41
C TYR A 150 1.27 3.54 11.59
N ARG A 151 1.36 4.29 10.50
CA ARG A 151 0.99 5.70 10.38
C ARG A 151 0.82 6.06 8.91
N ASN A 152 0.09 7.14 8.65
CA ASN A 152 -0.13 7.61 7.29
C ASN A 152 1.19 8.03 6.61
N ASP A 153 2.02 8.86 7.27
CA ASP A 153 3.34 9.24 6.73
C ASP A 153 4.35 9.50 7.87
N ARG A 154 5.58 9.82 7.48
CA ARG A 154 6.68 10.27 8.32
C ARG A 154 6.36 11.63 8.95
N PHE A 155 7.08 11.97 10.02
CA PHE A 155 6.90 13.27 10.66
C PHE A 155 7.31 14.40 9.72
N LEU A 156 6.51 15.48 9.69
CA LEU A 156 6.74 16.69 8.88
C LEU A 156 6.76 16.44 7.36
N ARG A 157 6.21 15.31 6.90
CA ARG A 157 6.15 14.92 5.49
C ARG A 157 4.73 14.58 5.07
N GLY A 158 4.51 14.58 3.76
CA GLY A 158 3.33 14.05 3.10
C GLY A 158 3.73 13.28 1.86
N GLY A 159 2.74 12.89 1.06
CA GLY A 159 2.94 12.28 -0.24
C GLY A 159 1.60 11.96 -0.91
N ASP A 160 1.64 11.62 -2.20
CA ASP A 160 0.46 11.56 -3.07
C ASP A 160 -0.62 10.55 -2.70
N HIS A 161 -0.35 9.60 -1.81
CA HIS A 161 -1.39 8.74 -1.22
C HIS A 161 -2.37 9.48 -0.29
N THR A 162 -1.97 10.60 0.34
CA THR A 162 -2.77 11.29 1.36
C THR A 162 -4.11 11.79 0.81
N PRO A 163 -4.17 12.48 -0.35
CA PRO A 163 -5.46 12.93 -0.90
C PRO A 163 -6.38 11.77 -1.28
N PHE A 164 -5.83 10.59 -1.57
CA PHE A 164 -6.64 9.39 -1.87
C PHE A 164 -7.31 8.85 -0.62
N VAL A 165 -6.58 8.67 0.49
CA VAL A 165 -7.18 8.20 1.76
C VAL A 165 -8.20 9.20 2.31
N GLU A 166 -7.94 10.51 2.21
CA GLU A 166 -8.87 11.57 2.60
C GLU A 166 -10.17 11.54 1.78
N ASN A 167 -10.12 10.98 0.58
CA ASN A 167 -11.28 10.79 -0.30
C ASN A 167 -11.90 9.38 -0.21
N GLY A 168 -11.44 8.54 0.71
CA GLY A 168 -12.00 7.22 1.00
C GLY A 168 -11.46 6.08 0.14
N PHE A 169 -10.41 6.34 -0.63
CA PHE A 169 -9.72 5.33 -1.43
C PHE A 169 -8.69 4.55 -0.60
N THR A 170 -8.43 3.32 -1.01
CA THR A 170 -7.38 2.49 -0.41
C THR A 170 -6.03 2.91 -0.98
N ALA A 171 -5.15 3.47 -0.15
CA ALA A 171 -3.82 3.89 -0.60
C ALA A 171 -2.74 3.63 0.45
N VAL A 172 -1.51 3.41 -0.02
CA VAL A 172 -0.32 3.24 0.81
C VAL A 172 0.85 4.01 0.21
N ARG A 173 1.83 4.37 1.05
CA ARG A 173 3.11 4.91 0.61
C ARG A 173 4.21 3.88 0.77
N ILE A 174 4.99 3.71 -0.30
CA ILE A 174 6.18 2.88 -0.37
C ILE A 174 7.38 3.81 -0.46
N THR A 175 8.34 3.63 0.45
CA THR A 175 9.51 4.50 0.54
C THR A 175 10.68 3.75 1.18
N GLU A 176 11.90 4.16 0.86
CA GLU A 176 13.13 3.62 1.41
C GLU A 176 13.15 3.57 2.93
N MET A 177 13.91 2.65 3.54
CA MET A 177 13.92 2.47 5.00
C MET A 177 14.54 3.64 5.75
N ASN A 178 15.71 4.08 5.29
CA ASN A 178 16.45 5.16 5.89
C ASN A 178 16.68 6.23 4.85
N GLU A 179 16.44 7.48 5.25
CA GLU A 179 16.59 8.62 4.37
C GLU A 179 17.89 9.35 4.65
N ASN A 180 18.48 9.90 3.59
CA ASN A 180 19.61 10.79 3.69
C ASN A 180 19.17 12.24 3.46
N PHE A 181 19.10 13.03 4.53
CA PHE A 181 18.68 14.45 4.47
C PHE A 181 19.69 15.37 3.78
N GLU A 182 20.92 14.91 3.54
CA GLU A 182 21.93 15.61 2.75
C GLU A 182 21.63 15.47 1.24
N HIS A 183 20.84 14.47 0.85
CA HIS A 183 20.52 14.14 -0.54
C HIS A 183 19.03 14.27 -0.88
N GLN A 184 18.27 15.08 -0.15
CA GLN A 184 16.89 15.44 -0.50
C GLN A 184 16.60 16.90 -0.15
N HIS A 185 15.86 17.61 -1.02
CA HIS A 185 15.47 19.01 -0.83
C HIS A 185 16.63 19.97 -0.53
N GLN A 186 17.82 19.70 -1.09
CA GLN A 186 19.03 20.50 -0.88
C GLN A 186 19.45 21.24 -2.14
N ASP A 187 19.94 22.47 -1.97
CA ASP A 187 20.73 23.14 -3.01
C ASP A 187 22.01 22.34 -3.30
N LEU A 188 22.36 22.22 -4.59
CA LEU A 188 23.60 21.60 -5.03
C LEU A 188 24.79 22.38 -4.49
N ARG A 189 25.56 21.76 -3.59
CA ARG A 189 26.75 22.38 -3.01
C ARG A 189 27.67 21.32 -2.41
N THR A 190 28.89 21.73 -2.10
CA THR A 190 29.77 20.98 -1.21
C THR A 190 30.11 21.87 -0.03
N ASP A 191 29.83 21.39 1.18
CA ASP A 191 30.18 22.08 2.42
C ASP A 191 30.86 21.10 3.38
N LYS A 192 32.00 21.52 3.94
CA LYS A 192 32.83 20.72 4.86
C LYS A 192 33.12 19.28 4.37
N GLY A 193 33.28 19.11 3.06
CA GLY A 193 33.55 17.81 2.42
C GLY A 193 32.31 16.94 2.19
N VAL A 194 31.12 17.39 2.60
CA VAL A 194 29.84 16.73 2.32
C VAL A 194 29.26 17.31 1.03
N LYS A 195 28.90 16.45 0.09
CA LYS A 195 28.23 16.84 -1.16
C LYS A 195 26.72 16.74 -0.96
N TYR A 196 26.05 17.88 -1.08
CA TYR A 196 24.61 17.99 -0.92
C TYR A 196 23.92 18.00 -2.28
N GLY A 197 22.69 17.51 -2.28
CA GLY A 197 21.84 17.47 -3.47
C GLY A 197 21.35 16.06 -3.76
N ASP A 198 20.19 15.98 -4.41
CA ASP A 198 19.61 14.71 -4.84
C ASP A 198 20.13 14.33 -6.23
N LEU A 199 21.23 13.59 -6.26
CA LEU A 199 22.00 13.27 -7.46
C LEU A 199 22.04 11.77 -7.75
N ILE A 200 22.19 11.43 -9.03
CA ILE A 200 22.23 10.05 -9.51
C ILE A 200 23.34 9.20 -8.87
N GLU A 201 24.44 9.82 -8.43
CA GLU A 201 25.57 9.11 -7.79
C GLU A 201 25.22 8.58 -6.39
N PHE A 202 24.14 9.08 -5.78
CA PHE A 202 23.66 8.65 -4.45
C PHE A 202 22.59 7.55 -4.54
N MET A 203 22.24 7.13 -5.76
CA MET A 203 21.27 6.07 -6.00
C MET A 203 21.88 4.68 -5.79
N ASP A 204 21.13 3.79 -5.16
CA ASP A 204 21.33 2.34 -5.21
C ASP A 204 20.35 1.75 -6.24
N PHE A 205 20.83 1.54 -7.47
CA PHE A 205 20.00 1.00 -8.55
C PHE A 205 19.56 -0.44 -8.31
N GLU A 206 20.28 -1.23 -7.50
CA GLU A 206 19.84 -2.58 -7.13
C GLU A 206 18.68 -2.50 -6.12
N TYR A 207 18.74 -1.55 -5.19
CA TYR A 207 17.62 -1.28 -4.30
C TYR A 207 16.39 -0.78 -5.06
N LEU A 208 16.57 0.18 -5.97
CA LEU A 208 15.50 0.67 -6.86
C LEU A 208 14.87 -0.46 -7.67
N ARG A 209 15.69 -1.37 -8.21
CA ARG A 209 15.23 -2.57 -8.94
C ARG A 209 14.36 -3.45 -8.04
N LYS A 210 14.78 -3.73 -6.81
CA LYS A 210 14.01 -4.53 -5.84
C LYS A 210 12.67 -3.86 -5.47
N ASN A 211 12.68 -2.57 -5.17
CA ASN A 211 11.47 -1.82 -4.81
C ASN A 211 10.49 -1.70 -5.98
N THR A 212 11.01 -1.55 -7.21
CA THR A 212 10.20 -1.60 -8.44
C THR A 212 9.59 -3.00 -8.65
N ALA A 213 10.35 -4.07 -8.38
CA ALA A 213 9.86 -5.44 -8.47
C ALA A 213 8.71 -5.71 -7.48
N VAL A 214 8.75 -5.15 -6.26
CA VAL A 214 7.63 -5.24 -5.30
C VAL A 214 6.37 -4.60 -5.89
N ASN A 215 6.48 -3.40 -6.46
CA ASN A 215 5.35 -2.72 -7.10
C ASN A 215 4.75 -3.55 -8.24
N ILE A 216 5.59 -4.07 -9.13
CA ILE A 216 5.14 -4.89 -10.25
C ILE A 216 4.46 -6.17 -9.75
N ALA A 217 5.03 -6.85 -8.75
CA ALA A 217 4.46 -8.07 -8.19
C ALA A 217 3.08 -7.81 -7.57
N VAL A 218 2.93 -6.75 -6.77
CA VAL A 218 1.67 -6.36 -6.14
C VAL A 218 0.63 -5.97 -7.19
N LEU A 219 0.97 -5.09 -8.13
CA LEU A 219 0.06 -4.63 -9.18
C LEU A 219 -0.37 -5.77 -10.09
N ALA A 220 0.56 -6.63 -10.51
CA ALA A 220 0.24 -7.77 -11.35
C ALA A 220 -0.65 -8.79 -10.63
N ASN A 221 -0.40 -9.06 -9.33
CA ASN A 221 -1.24 -9.98 -8.56
C ASN A 221 -2.66 -9.42 -8.41
N LEU A 222 -2.82 -8.15 -8.02
CA LEU A 222 -4.13 -7.52 -7.90
C LEU A 222 -4.87 -7.44 -9.24
N ALA A 223 -4.18 -7.03 -10.31
CA ALA A 223 -4.82 -6.81 -11.60
C ALA A 223 -5.23 -8.11 -12.32
N LYS A 224 -4.67 -9.25 -11.91
CA LYS A 224 -5.08 -10.59 -12.34
C LYS A 224 -6.14 -11.23 -11.44
N ALA A 225 -6.24 -10.80 -10.19
CA ALA A 225 -7.21 -11.35 -9.26
C ALA A 225 -8.65 -11.00 -9.66
N PRO A 226 -9.65 -11.82 -9.26
CA PRO A 226 -11.04 -11.38 -9.20
C PRO A 226 -11.17 -10.21 -8.24
N SER A 227 -12.25 -9.43 -8.36
CA SER A 227 -12.52 -8.39 -7.38
C SER A 227 -12.71 -8.98 -5.97
N MET A 228 -12.73 -8.12 -4.96
CA MET A 228 -13.03 -8.54 -3.60
C MET A 228 -14.42 -9.20 -3.48
N PRO A 229 -14.60 -10.20 -2.59
CA PRO A 229 -15.93 -10.71 -2.26
C PRO A 229 -16.77 -9.59 -1.64
N THR A 230 -18.08 -9.65 -1.85
CA THR A 230 -19.01 -8.62 -1.37
C THR A 230 -19.81 -9.11 -0.18
N GLU A 231 -20.37 -8.20 0.61
CA GLU A 231 -21.21 -8.53 1.78
C GLU A 231 -20.58 -9.58 2.70
N VAL A 232 -19.27 -9.45 2.98
CA VAL A 232 -18.57 -10.36 3.89
C VAL A 232 -19.06 -10.13 5.31
N LYS A 233 -19.58 -11.18 5.94
CA LYS A 233 -20.23 -11.12 7.25
C LYS A 233 -19.71 -12.19 8.19
N VAL A 234 -19.60 -11.82 9.47
CA VAL A 234 -19.45 -12.76 10.58
C VAL A 234 -20.78 -12.87 11.32
N ASP A 235 -21.28 -14.10 11.50
CA ASP A 235 -22.53 -14.34 12.22
C ASP A 235 -22.33 -14.15 13.74
N VAL A 236 -23.20 -13.33 14.32
CA VAL A 236 -23.22 -13.06 15.76
C VAL A 236 -24.58 -13.33 16.41
N LYS A 237 -25.48 -14.06 15.73
CA LYS A 237 -26.83 -14.35 16.25
C LYS A 237 -26.78 -15.14 17.54
N ASN A 238 -25.77 -16.02 17.67
CA ASN A 238 -25.60 -16.92 18.80
C ASN A 238 -24.20 -16.77 19.40
N LEU A 239 -24.11 -16.96 20.72
CA LEU A 239 -22.83 -17.09 21.42
C LEU A 239 -22.24 -18.48 21.12
N SER A 240 -21.00 -18.52 20.63
CA SER A 240 -20.32 -19.77 20.28
C SER A 240 -18.81 -19.57 20.21
N ASN A 241 -18.06 -20.63 20.53
CA ASN A 241 -16.60 -20.68 20.38
C ASN A 241 -16.15 -21.05 18.95
N SER A 242 -17.10 -21.16 18.02
CA SER A 242 -16.84 -21.26 16.58
C SER A 242 -17.17 -19.94 15.89
N THR A 243 -16.58 -19.73 14.71
CA THR A 243 -16.85 -18.58 13.86
C THR A 243 -17.51 -19.06 12.59
N PHE A 244 -18.66 -18.47 12.25
CA PHE A 244 -19.33 -18.71 10.98
C PHE A 244 -19.26 -17.44 10.14
N LEU A 245 -18.71 -17.55 8.94
CA LEU A 245 -18.54 -16.48 7.97
C LEU A 245 -19.33 -16.82 6.71
N TYR A 246 -19.95 -15.82 6.11
CA TYR A 246 -20.62 -15.93 4.82
C TYR A 246 -20.42 -14.65 4.01
N TRP A 247 -20.45 -14.77 2.70
CA TRP A 247 -20.22 -13.66 1.78
C TRP A 247 -20.94 -13.90 0.45
N LYS A 248 -20.95 -12.87 -0.40
CA LYS A 248 -21.32 -12.98 -1.81
C LYS A 248 -20.07 -13.04 -2.67
N ALA A 249 -20.20 -13.74 -3.80
CA ALA A 249 -19.17 -13.79 -4.82
C ALA A 249 -18.76 -12.38 -5.29
N PRO A 250 -17.53 -12.21 -5.78
CA PRO A 250 -17.12 -10.94 -6.36
C PRO A 250 -17.95 -10.59 -7.59
N VAL A 251 -18.13 -9.29 -7.82
CA VAL A 251 -18.89 -8.77 -8.95
C VAL A 251 -18.14 -8.89 -10.27
N ASN A 252 -16.81 -8.92 -10.24
CA ASN A 252 -15.95 -8.99 -11.43
C ASN A 252 -14.91 -10.10 -11.30
N GLY A 253 -14.58 -10.73 -12.42
CA GLY A 253 -13.58 -11.79 -12.52
C GLY A 253 -14.14 -13.19 -12.20
N THR A 254 -13.35 -14.22 -12.51
CA THR A 254 -13.71 -15.62 -12.29
C THR A 254 -13.00 -16.17 -11.06
N THR A 255 -13.78 -16.61 -10.08
CA THR A 255 -13.29 -17.11 -8.79
C THR A 255 -13.22 -18.63 -8.79
N LYS A 256 -12.06 -19.19 -8.43
CA LYS A 256 -11.91 -20.63 -8.20
C LYS A 256 -12.24 -21.06 -6.76
N GLY A 257 -12.19 -20.11 -5.83
CA GLY A 257 -12.49 -20.31 -4.42
C GLY A 257 -12.09 -19.10 -3.59
N TYR A 258 -12.07 -19.29 -2.27
CA TYR A 258 -11.83 -18.23 -1.31
C TYR A 258 -10.83 -18.68 -0.26
N TYR A 259 -10.02 -17.73 0.22
CA TYR A 259 -9.27 -17.89 1.47
C TYR A 259 -9.99 -17.16 2.59
N ILE A 260 -10.23 -17.86 3.69
CA ILE A 260 -10.53 -17.24 4.97
C ILE A 260 -9.20 -17.05 5.68
N LEU A 261 -8.86 -15.80 5.95
CA LEU A 261 -7.67 -15.43 6.69
C LEU A 261 -7.99 -15.36 8.18
N MET A 262 -7.02 -15.72 9.01
CA MET A 262 -7.12 -15.60 10.47
C MET A 262 -5.81 -15.10 11.05
N ARG A 263 -5.90 -14.22 12.05
CA ARG A 263 -4.77 -13.77 12.86
C ARG A 263 -5.18 -13.51 14.30
N GLU A 264 -4.22 -13.57 15.21
CA GLU A 264 -4.38 -13.02 16.55
C GLU A 264 -4.64 -11.51 16.49
N THR A 265 -5.40 -10.99 17.45
CA THR A 265 -5.75 -9.57 17.53
C THR A 265 -4.51 -8.67 17.62
N SER A 266 -3.43 -9.17 18.23
CA SER A 266 -2.12 -8.50 18.38
C SER A 266 -1.19 -8.67 17.17
N SER A 267 -1.44 -9.62 16.28
CA SER A 267 -0.54 -9.91 15.15
C SER A 267 -0.67 -8.85 14.06
N PRO A 268 0.44 -8.30 13.54
CA PRO A 268 0.39 -7.32 12.45
C PRO A 268 0.08 -7.95 11.08
N VAL A 269 0.14 -9.27 10.95
CA VAL A 269 -0.02 -10.00 9.67
C VAL A 269 -1.03 -11.14 9.80
N TRP A 270 -1.60 -11.54 8.66
CA TRP A 270 -2.40 -12.76 8.56
C TRP A 270 -1.52 -13.99 8.80
N GLN A 271 -1.95 -14.90 9.67
CA GLN A 271 -1.12 -16.03 10.12
C GLN A 271 -1.60 -17.38 9.56
N LYS A 272 -2.89 -17.51 9.26
CA LYS A 272 -3.47 -18.73 8.67
C LYS A 272 -4.40 -18.40 7.52
N LYS A 273 -4.45 -19.31 6.54
CA LYS A 273 -5.41 -19.30 5.42
C LYS A 273 -6.16 -20.64 5.37
N PHE A 274 -7.48 -20.58 5.22
CA PHE A 274 -8.34 -21.74 5.03
C PHE A 274 -9.01 -21.64 3.66
N PHE A 275 -8.82 -22.63 2.80
CA PHE A 275 -9.42 -22.65 1.47
C PHE A 275 -10.85 -23.22 1.49
N THR A 276 -11.74 -22.65 0.70
CA THR A 276 -13.06 -23.21 0.40
C THR A 276 -13.55 -22.78 -0.98
N THR A 277 -14.38 -23.60 -1.62
CA THR A 277 -15.12 -23.21 -2.84
C THR A 277 -16.52 -22.68 -2.54
N ALA A 278 -17.02 -22.90 -1.32
CA ALA A 278 -18.29 -22.37 -0.86
C ALA A 278 -18.20 -20.88 -0.55
N THR A 279 -19.34 -20.20 -0.50
CA THR A 279 -19.45 -18.78 -0.08
C THR A 279 -19.74 -18.62 1.41
N GLU A 280 -19.48 -19.68 2.18
CA GLU A 280 -19.59 -19.71 3.63
C GLU A 280 -18.60 -20.71 4.22
N LEU A 281 -18.20 -20.50 5.48
CA LEU A 281 -17.35 -21.43 6.21
C LEU A 281 -17.55 -21.29 7.71
N ARG A 282 -17.62 -22.45 8.40
CA ARG A 282 -17.53 -22.53 9.86
C ARG A 282 -16.13 -22.98 10.28
N LEU A 283 -15.50 -22.21 11.15
CA LEU A 283 -14.19 -22.50 11.71
C LEU A 283 -14.29 -22.76 13.22
N PRO A 284 -13.53 -23.73 13.76
CA PRO A 284 -13.51 -24.04 15.21
C PRO A 284 -12.62 -23.06 15.99
N TYR A 285 -12.71 -21.76 15.67
CA TYR A 285 -11.97 -20.68 16.32
C TYR A 285 -12.95 -19.59 16.75
N SER A 286 -12.77 -19.03 17.96
CA SER A 286 -13.65 -17.98 18.46
C SER A 286 -13.31 -16.63 17.83
N LYS A 287 -14.33 -15.92 17.34
CA LYS A 287 -14.28 -14.53 16.88
C LYS A 287 -13.89 -13.52 17.95
N ASP A 288 -13.93 -13.92 19.22
CA ASP A 288 -13.50 -13.07 20.34
C ASP A 288 -11.97 -13.07 20.50
N ASN A 289 -11.29 -14.12 19.99
CA ASN A 289 -9.85 -14.31 20.16
C ASN A 289 -9.06 -13.98 18.89
N TYR A 290 -9.71 -13.96 17.73
CA TYR A 290 -9.07 -13.83 16.42
C TYR A 290 -9.82 -12.86 15.53
N LEU A 291 -9.08 -12.23 14.65
CA LEU A 291 -9.63 -11.48 13.52
C LEU A 291 -9.64 -12.36 12.28
N PHE A 292 -10.64 -12.12 11.43
CA PHE A 292 -10.85 -12.86 10.19
C PHE A 292 -10.96 -11.90 9.01
N ALA A 293 -10.68 -12.41 7.80
CA ALA A 293 -10.99 -11.74 6.55
C ALA A 293 -11.26 -12.78 5.45
N VAL A 294 -11.84 -12.35 4.34
CA VAL A 294 -12.07 -13.21 3.17
C VAL A 294 -11.41 -12.60 1.93
N GLN A 295 -10.73 -13.44 1.15
CA GLN A 295 -10.15 -13.09 -0.16
C GLN A 295 -10.78 -13.96 -1.24
N SER A 296 -11.07 -13.37 -2.40
CA SER A 296 -11.32 -14.13 -3.63
C SER A 296 -10.01 -14.64 -4.21
N ILE A 297 -10.04 -15.81 -4.85
CA ILE A 297 -8.89 -16.38 -5.55
C ILE A 297 -9.26 -16.64 -7.01
N GLY A 298 -8.44 -16.15 -7.93
CA GLY A 298 -8.58 -16.39 -9.37
C GLY A 298 -8.06 -17.74 -9.81
N ASN A 299 -8.32 -18.10 -11.07
CA ASN A 299 -7.85 -19.35 -11.68
C ASN A 299 -6.31 -19.45 -11.72
N GLU A 300 -5.61 -18.32 -11.76
CA GLU A 300 -4.14 -18.23 -11.74
C GLU A 300 -3.55 -18.07 -10.31
N ASP A 301 -4.30 -18.43 -9.27
CA ASP A 301 -3.88 -18.34 -7.86
C ASP A 301 -3.68 -16.91 -7.33
N ASN A 302 -4.02 -15.87 -8.10
CA ASN A 302 -3.94 -14.49 -7.64
C ASN A 302 -5.11 -14.16 -6.70
N GLU A 303 -4.78 -13.58 -5.54
CA GLU A 303 -5.74 -13.23 -4.51
C GLU A 303 -6.17 -11.76 -4.57
N SER A 304 -7.46 -11.48 -4.31
CA SER A 304 -7.94 -10.11 -4.11
C SER A 304 -7.40 -9.51 -2.81
N LEU A 305 -7.63 -8.21 -2.57
CA LEU A 305 -7.46 -7.67 -1.21
C LEU A 305 -8.37 -8.41 -0.20
N PRO A 306 -7.93 -8.57 1.06
CA PRO A 306 -8.74 -9.18 2.09
C PRO A 306 -9.82 -8.23 2.60
N VAL A 307 -11.03 -8.76 2.74
CA VAL A 307 -12.18 -8.03 3.27
C VAL A 307 -12.45 -8.48 4.70
N VAL A 308 -12.31 -7.56 5.64
CA VAL A 308 -12.67 -7.77 7.05
C VAL A 308 -14.20 -7.82 7.15
N PRO A 309 -14.78 -8.85 7.80
CA PRO A 309 -16.22 -9.04 7.84
C PRO A 309 -16.90 -7.92 8.65
N ALA A 310 -18.05 -7.48 8.15
CA ALA A 310 -18.99 -6.72 8.97
C ALA A 310 -19.84 -7.67 9.83
N VAL A 311 -20.51 -7.13 10.84
CA VAL A 311 -21.45 -7.93 11.63
C VAL A 311 -22.65 -8.35 10.78
N GLY A 312 -22.93 -9.66 10.76
CA GLY A 312 -24.13 -10.28 10.23
C GLY A 312 -25.07 -10.67 11.37
N ARG A 313 -26.32 -10.20 11.29
CA ARG A 313 -27.36 -10.46 12.30
C ARG A 313 -28.49 -11.30 11.75
#